data_AF-A0A452XFW1-F1
#
_entry.id   AF-A0A452XFW1-F1
#
_cell.length_a   1.000
_cell.length_b   1.000
_cell.length_c   1.000
_cell.angle_alpha   90.00
_cell.angle_beta   90.00
_cell.angle_gamma   90.00
#
_symmetry.space_group_name_H-M   'P 1'
#
loop_
_entity.id
_entity.type
_entity.pdbx_description
1 polymer ?
#
loop_
_entity_poly.entity_id
_entity_poly.type
_entity_poly.pdbx_seq_one_letter_code
_entity_poly.pdbx_strand_id
1 'polypeptide(L)'
;YLAVYIIDRYLSMQRPVLRSELQMVCASALLIACKYEEEDAWDPEVEVFVYILNDVYTREQILGTEMAILNKLEWNLSVPTHYVFLSRFARAASSSHLKNDEEMENMVFFFAELALLQYALVPSKPSMVAAAAAYAARLTLKKTPLWTETLEHHTGFTESQLMDSVKILVTAHSAAPESKLKVVYEKYSSEKLGGVALRPPAIDFCK
;
A
#
# COMPACT_ATOMS: atom_id res chain seq x y z
N TYR A 1 -0.73 2.55 -5.52
CA TYR A 1 -1.68 2.70 -4.38
C TYR A 1 -3.09 3.05 -4.84
N LEU A 2 -3.24 3.95 -5.81
CA LEU A 2 -4.54 4.37 -6.34
C LEU A 2 -5.38 3.21 -6.89
N ALA A 3 -4.76 2.24 -7.58
CA ALA A 3 -5.47 1.05 -8.08
C ALA A 3 -6.22 0.29 -6.98
N VAL A 4 -5.59 0.05 -5.82
CA VAL A 4 -6.23 -0.63 -4.68
C VAL A 4 -7.38 0.21 -4.12
N TYR A 5 -7.19 1.53 -4.01
CA TYR A 5 -8.28 2.43 -3.62
C TYR A 5 -9.47 2.34 -4.57
N ILE A 6 -9.24 2.37 -5.88
CA ILE A 6 -10.29 2.26 -6.91
C ILE A 6 -11.04 0.93 -6.75
N ILE A 7 -10.31 -0.18 -6.59
CA ILE A 7 -10.90 -1.52 -6.40
C ILE A 7 -11.79 -1.53 -5.16
N ASP A 8 -11.28 -1.12 -4.00
CA ASP A 8 -12.02 -1.16 -2.74
C ASP A 8 -13.27 -0.28 -2.79
N ARG A 9 -13.17 0.94 -3.35
CA ARG A 9 -14.33 1.83 -3.49
C ARG A 9 -15.36 1.29 -4.46
N TYR A 10 -14.93 0.80 -5.63
CA TYR A 10 -15.84 0.22 -6.61
C TYR A 10 -16.60 -0.98 -6.04
N LEU A 11 -15.89 -1.92 -5.38
CA LEU A 11 -16.50 -3.09 -4.74
C LEU A 11 -17.42 -2.72 -3.58
N SER A 12 -17.16 -1.62 -2.86
CA SER A 12 -18.04 -1.15 -1.78
C SER A 12 -19.37 -0.56 -2.27
N MET A 13 -19.44 -0.13 -3.55
CA MET A 13 -20.61 0.56 -4.11
C MET A 13 -21.41 -0.28 -5.11
N GLN A 14 -20.86 -1.41 -5.56
CA GLN A 14 -21.49 -2.30 -6.52
C GLN A 14 -22.14 -3.51 -5.86
N ARG A 15 -23.04 -4.16 -6.61
CA ARG A 15 -23.51 -5.51 -6.26
C ARG A 15 -22.33 -6.48 -6.22
N PRO A 16 -22.44 -7.61 -5.49
CA PRO A 16 -21.36 -8.58 -5.39
C PRO A 16 -20.83 -8.96 -6.78
N VAL A 17 -19.56 -8.62 -7.03
CA VAL A 17 -18.86 -8.95 -8.26
C VAL A 17 -18.51 -10.44 -8.23
N LEU A 18 -18.74 -11.14 -9.33
CA LEU A 18 -18.41 -12.57 -9.39
C LEU A 18 -16.89 -12.75 -9.36
N ARG A 19 -16.43 -13.84 -8.75
CA ARG A 19 -14.99 -14.17 -8.69
C ARG A 19 -14.34 -14.21 -10.07
N SER A 20 -15.08 -14.65 -11.09
CA SER A 20 -14.65 -14.68 -12.50
C SER A 20 -14.50 -13.31 -13.15
N GLU A 21 -15.05 -12.25 -12.55
CA GLU A 21 -15.01 -10.88 -13.07
C GLU A 21 -14.03 -10.00 -12.29
N LEU A 22 -13.62 -10.44 -11.09
CA LEU A 22 -12.75 -9.68 -10.20
C LEU A 22 -11.40 -9.35 -10.86
N GLN A 23 -10.81 -10.27 -11.62
CA GLN A 23 -9.54 -10.01 -12.32
C GLN A 23 -9.67 -8.88 -13.35
N MET A 24 -10.76 -8.85 -14.10
CA MET A 24 -11.05 -7.77 -15.06
C MET A 24 -11.23 -6.44 -14.34
N VAL A 25 -11.98 -6.40 -13.22
CA VAL A 25 -12.13 -5.19 -12.41
C VAL A 25 -10.77 -4.70 -11.90
N CYS A 26 -9.93 -5.60 -11.38
CA CYS A 26 -8.60 -5.24 -10.90
C CYS A 26 -7.70 -4.70 -12.02
N ALA A 27 -7.73 -5.31 -13.20
CA ALA A 27 -6.96 -4.85 -14.34
C ALA A 27 -7.42 -3.48 -14.85
N SER A 28 -8.73 -3.27 -14.98
CA SER A 28 -9.29 -1.97 -15.37
C SER A 28 -9.00 -0.89 -14.31
N ALA A 29 -9.04 -1.22 -13.02
CA ALA A 29 -8.67 -0.27 -11.96
C ALA A 29 -7.18 0.09 -11.99
N LEU A 30 -6.31 -0.87 -12.31
CA LEU A 30 -4.88 -0.62 -12.50
C LEU A 30 -4.62 0.23 -13.74
N LEU A 31 -5.29 -0.04 -14.87
CA LEU A 31 -5.23 0.79 -16.08
C LEU A 31 -5.64 2.24 -15.79
N ILE A 32 -6.75 2.46 -15.07
CA ILE A 32 -7.19 3.80 -14.66
C ILE A 32 -6.11 4.48 -13.80
N ALA A 33 -5.51 3.75 -12.85
CA ALA A 33 -4.48 4.31 -11.99
C ALA A 33 -3.22 4.69 -12.77
N CYS A 34 -2.79 3.86 -13.73
CA CYS A 34 -1.64 4.16 -14.58
C CYS A 34 -1.89 5.41 -15.44
N LYS A 35 -3.03 5.51 -16.12
CA LYS A 35 -3.44 6.70 -16.88
C LYS A 35 -3.49 7.98 -16.05
N TYR A 36 -3.70 7.86 -14.74
CA TYR A 36 -3.84 9.00 -13.84
C TYR A 36 -2.53 9.42 -13.17
N GLU A 37 -1.67 8.46 -12.77
CA GLU A 37 -0.44 8.73 -12.01
C GLU A 37 0.85 8.71 -12.86
N GLU A 38 0.91 7.93 -13.95
CA GLU A 38 2.11 7.80 -14.77
C GLU A 38 2.23 8.96 -15.77
N GLU A 39 3.47 9.35 -16.13
CA GLU A 39 3.64 10.31 -17.22
C GLU A 39 3.33 9.63 -18.57
N ASP A 40 2.86 10.40 -19.56
CA ASP A 40 2.34 9.91 -20.85
C ASP A 40 3.26 8.90 -21.57
N ALA A 41 4.58 8.95 -21.35
CA ALA A 41 5.55 8.05 -21.96
C ALA A 41 5.59 6.63 -21.34
N TRP A 42 5.03 6.44 -20.14
CA TRP A 42 5.04 5.17 -19.41
C TRP A 42 3.65 4.57 -19.20
N ASP A 43 2.59 5.22 -19.69
CA ASP A 43 1.24 4.68 -19.65
C ASP A 43 1.15 3.40 -20.50
N PRO A 44 0.85 2.23 -19.88
CA PRO A 44 0.68 0.98 -20.62
C PRO A 44 -0.56 1.01 -21.52
N GLU A 45 -0.38 0.63 -22.78
CA GLU A 45 -1.48 0.36 -23.70
C GLU A 45 -2.41 -0.74 -23.16
N VAL A 46 -3.69 -0.71 -23.54
CA VAL A 46 -4.70 -1.68 -23.10
C VAL A 46 -4.30 -3.11 -23.48
N GLU A 47 -3.61 -3.26 -24.60
CA GLU A 47 -3.01 -4.49 -25.12
C GLU A 47 -2.12 -5.18 -24.09
N VAL A 48 -1.38 -4.41 -23.28
CA VAL A 48 -0.52 -4.96 -22.21
C VAL A 48 -1.37 -5.67 -21.16
N PHE A 49 -2.54 -5.13 -20.81
CA PHE A 49 -3.45 -5.76 -19.85
C PHE A 49 -4.13 -6.99 -20.42
N VAL A 50 -4.54 -6.97 -21.70
CA VAL A 50 -5.06 -8.16 -22.39
C VAL A 50 -4.04 -9.30 -22.33
N TYR A 51 -2.78 -8.98 -22.63
CA TYR A 51 -1.67 -9.93 -22.58
C TYR A 51 -1.40 -10.46 -21.16
N ILE A 52 -1.30 -9.60 -20.15
CA ILE A 52 -1.05 -10.01 -18.75
C ILE A 52 -2.19 -10.89 -18.21
N LEU A 53 -3.41 -10.70 -18.71
CA LEU A 53 -4.58 -11.52 -18.37
C LEU A 53 -4.68 -12.80 -19.22
N ASN A 54 -3.65 -13.16 -19.99
CA ASN A 54 -3.61 -14.35 -20.85
C ASN A 54 -4.80 -14.44 -21.82
N ASP A 55 -5.19 -13.32 -22.43
CA ASP A 55 -6.28 -13.24 -23.42
C ASP A 55 -7.65 -13.74 -22.92
N VAL A 56 -7.83 -13.84 -21.59
CA VAL A 56 -9.10 -14.25 -20.97
C VAL A 56 -10.21 -13.21 -21.21
N TYR A 57 -9.82 -11.95 -21.39
CA TYR A 57 -10.73 -10.83 -21.63
C TYR A 57 -10.33 -10.05 -22.87
N THR A 58 -11.32 -9.55 -23.60
CA THR A 58 -11.09 -8.72 -24.79
C THR A 58 -10.84 -7.25 -24.41
N ARG A 59 -10.22 -6.49 -25.32
CA ARG A 59 -10.03 -5.05 -25.18
C ARG A 59 -11.33 -4.32 -24.85
N GLU A 60 -12.42 -4.68 -25.52
CA GLU A 60 -13.74 -4.06 -25.33
C GLU A 60 -14.31 -4.34 -23.93
N GLN A 61 -14.06 -5.53 -23.37
CA GLN A 61 -14.48 -5.87 -22.01
C GLN A 61 -13.72 -5.05 -20.96
N ILE A 62 -12.40 -4.88 -21.15
CA ILE A 62 -11.56 -4.09 -20.25
C ILE A 62 -11.98 -2.61 -20.31
N LEU A 63 -12.17 -2.05 -21.50
CA LEU A 63 -12.61 -0.66 -21.70
C LEU A 63 -14.04 -0.43 -21.19
N GLY A 64 -14.94 -1.38 -21.38
CA GLY A 64 -16.29 -1.32 -20.84
C GLY A 64 -16.30 -1.29 -19.31
N THR A 65 -15.44 -2.12 -18.69
CA THR A 65 -15.29 -2.17 -17.23
C THR A 65 -14.61 -0.91 -16.69
N GLU A 66 -13.59 -0.39 -17.38
CA GLU A 66 -12.98 0.90 -17.07
C GLU A 66 -14.03 2.01 -17.00
N MET A 67 -14.84 2.14 -18.05
CA MET A 67 -15.91 3.15 -18.10
C MET A 67 -16.95 2.95 -16.99
N ALA A 68 -17.29 1.69 -16.66
CA ALA A 68 -18.21 1.39 -15.56
C ALA A 68 -17.65 1.81 -14.20
N ILE A 69 -16.35 1.59 -13.97
CA ILE A 69 -15.66 2.02 -12.74
C ILE A 69 -15.65 3.55 -12.65
N LEU A 70 -15.23 4.24 -13.71
CA LEU A 70 -15.16 5.71 -13.74
C LEU A 70 -16.52 6.36 -13.48
N ASN A 71 -17.57 5.88 -14.15
CA ASN A 71 -18.92 6.38 -13.95
C ASN A 71 -19.42 6.11 -12.52
N LYS A 72 -19.08 4.97 -11.94
CA LYS A 72 -19.50 4.64 -10.57
C LYS A 72 -18.79 5.49 -9.51
N LEU A 73 -17.54 5.89 -9.77
CA LEU A 73 -16.77 6.79 -8.95
C LEU A 73 -17.02 8.28 -9.27
N GLU A 74 -17.95 8.57 -10.19
CA GLU A 74 -18.25 9.93 -10.65
C GLU A 74 -17.00 10.68 -11.13
N TRP A 75 -16.05 9.94 -11.71
CA TRP A 75 -14.76 10.46 -12.19
C TRP A 75 -13.90 11.11 -11.10
N ASN A 76 -14.22 10.88 -9.82
CA ASN A 76 -13.45 11.42 -8.69
C ASN A 76 -12.28 10.50 -8.33
N LEU A 77 -11.14 10.71 -9.00
CA LEU A 77 -9.90 9.96 -8.78
C LEU A 77 -8.85 10.74 -7.96
N SER A 78 -9.06 12.06 -7.78
CA SER A 78 -8.16 12.97 -7.06
C SER A 78 -8.24 12.78 -5.55
N VAL A 79 -7.78 11.63 -5.06
CA VAL A 79 -7.93 11.22 -3.66
C VAL A 79 -6.57 11.01 -2.98
N PRO A 80 -6.45 11.31 -1.67
CA PRO A 80 -5.22 11.05 -0.96
C PRO A 80 -5.03 9.54 -0.75
N THR A 81 -3.99 8.98 -1.35
CA THR A 81 -3.56 7.60 -1.08
C THR A 81 -2.57 7.56 0.08
N HIS A 82 -2.17 6.38 0.54
CA HIS A 82 -1.11 6.24 1.55
C HIS A 82 0.16 7.01 1.15
N TYR A 83 0.51 6.93 -0.13
CA TYR A 83 1.75 7.45 -0.70
C TYR A 83 2.02 8.91 -0.38
N VAL A 84 1.00 9.78 -0.41
CA VAL A 84 1.17 11.23 -0.15
C VAL A 84 1.63 11.52 1.28
N PHE A 85 1.41 10.58 2.22
CA PHE A 85 1.85 10.69 3.60
C PHE A 85 3.18 9.97 3.86
N LEU A 86 3.48 8.88 3.13
CA LEU A 86 4.59 7.99 3.41
C LEU A 86 5.94 8.70 3.42
N SER A 87 6.31 9.43 2.35
CA SER A 87 7.62 10.09 2.29
C SER A 87 7.81 11.13 3.40
N ARG A 88 6.72 11.83 3.79
CA ARG A 88 6.77 12.80 4.90
C ARG A 88 6.96 12.10 6.23
N PHE A 89 6.22 11.02 6.49
CA PHE A 89 6.28 10.29 7.75
C PHE A 89 7.54 9.45 7.88
N ALA A 90 8.06 8.89 6.79
CA ALA A 90 9.37 8.24 6.74
C ALA A 90 10.48 9.20 7.18
N ARG A 91 10.48 10.43 6.65
CA ARG A 91 11.44 11.47 7.05
C ARG A 91 11.28 11.89 8.51
N ALA A 92 10.04 12.00 9.01
CA ALA A 92 9.79 12.29 10.43
C ALA A 92 10.22 11.12 11.35
N ALA A 93 10.16 9.89 10.83
CA ALA A 93 10.61 8.68 11.48
C ALA A 93 12.12 8.45 11.37
N SER A 94 12.87 9.22 10.58
CA SER A 94 14.32 9.12 10.57
C SER A 94 14.91 9.73 11.85
N SER A 95 15.92 9.07 12.44
CA SER A 95 16.54 9.54 13.69
C SER A 95 17.77 10.41 13.45
N SER A 96 18.27 10.47 12.22
CA SER A 96 19.45 11.24 11.85
C SER A 96 19.04 12.51 11.11
N HIS A 97 19.76 13.62 11.36
CA HIS A 97 19.74 14.79 10.49
C HIS A 97 20.42 14.52 9.12
N LEU A 98 20.88 13.29 8.89
CA LEU A 98 21.45 12.87 7.63
C LEU A 98 20.31 12.76 6.62
N LYS A 99 20.38 13.57 5.57
CA LYS A 99 19.56 13.36 4.38
C LYS A 99 19.80 11.93 3.89
N ASN A 100 18.72 11.16 3.70
CA ASN A 100 18.67 9.83 3.08
C ASN A 100 18.89 8.64 4.03
N ASP A 101 18.04 8.48 5.05
CA ASP A 101 17.86 7.20 5.76
C ASP A 101 17.03 6.24 4.88
N GLU A 102 17.64 5.74 3.81
CA GLU A 102 17.00 4.87 2.81
C GLU A 102 16.47 3.57 3.44
N GLU A 103 17.12 3.07 4.49
CA GLU A 103 16.64 1.90 5.24
C GLU A 103 15.30 2.18 5.92
N MET A 104 15.18 3.33 6.60
CA MET A 104 13.91 3.74 7.20
C MET A 104 12.83 3.90 6.15
N GLU A 105 13.13 4.61 5.05
CA GLU A 105 12.16 4.82 3.98
C GLU A 105 11.69 3.50 3.37
N ASN A 106 12.62 2.63 2.95
CA ASN A 106 12.27 1.31 2.42
C ASN A 106 11.45 0.49 3.42
N MET A 107 11.74 0.58 4.71
CA MET A 107 10.99 -0.15 5.74
C MET A 107 9.57 0.40 5.95
N VAL A 108 9.39 1.72 5.92
CA VAL A 108 8.06 2.34 5.96
C VAL A 108 7.24 1.93 4.74
N PHE A 109 7.84 1.96 3.55
CA PHE A 109 7.18 1.57 2.32
C PHE A 109 6.84 0.06 2.29
N PHE A 110 7.71 -0.80 2.81
CA PHE A 110 7.43 -2.23 2.99
C PHE A 110 6.16 -2.45 3.82
N PHE A 111 6.06 -1.82 5.00
CA PHE A 111 4.86 -1.95 5.84
C PHE A 111 3.61 -1.34 5.19
N ALA A 112 3.75 -0.23 4.48
CA ALA A 112 2.63 0.38 3.76
C ALA A 112 2.10 -0.51 2.63
N GLU A 113 2.97 -1.21 1.90
CA GLU A 113 2.55 -2.18 0.88
C GLU A 113 1.97 -3.46 1.50
N LEU A 114 2.52 -3.93 2.63
CA LEU A 114 1.89 -5.01 3.41
C LEU A 114 0.50 -4.63 3.89
N ALA A 115 0.28 -3.37 4.26
CA ALA A 115 -1.01 -2.87 4.71
C ALA A 115 -2.11 -3.04 3.67
N LEU A 116 -1.78 -2.90 2.37
CA LEU A 116 -2.71 -3.08 1.26
C LEU A 116 -3.27 -4.51 1.17
N LEU A 117 -2.56 -5.50 1.73
CA LEU A 117 -2.99 -6.89 1.78
C LEU A 117 -3.87 -7.20 3.01
N GLN A 118 -4.00 -6.26 3.95
CA GLN A 118 -4.72 -6.47 5.21
C GLN A 118 -6.12 -5.86 5.14
N TYR A 119 -7.14 -6.71 4.94
CA TYR A 119 -8.53 -6.27 4.90
C TYR A 119 -8.96 -5.51 6.18
N ALA A 120 -8.39 -5.86 7.33
CA ALA A 120 -8.65 -5.19 8.61
C ALA A 120 -8.28 -3.70 8.62
N LEU A 121 -7.40 -3.25 7.72
CA LEU A 121 -6.96 -1.85 7.62
C LEU A 121 -7.76 -1.05 6.59
N VAL A 122 -8.65 -1.67 5.81
CA VAL A 122 -9.49 -0.98 4.81
C VAL A 122 -10.34 0.14 5.42
N PRO A 123 -10.92 0.02 6.64
CA PRO A 123 -11.67 1.11 7.26
C PRO A 123 -10.81 2.27 7.75
N SER A 124 -9.49 2.08 7.88
CA SER A 124 -8.56 3.07 8.42
C SER A 124 -8.28 4.17 7.40
N LYS A 125 -8.02 5.39 7.89
CA LYS A 125 -7.62 6.50 7.02
C LYS A 125 -6.23 6.23 6.43
N PRO A 126 -5.95 6.63 5.18
CA PRO A 126 -4.63 6.46 4.58
C PRO A 126 -3.48 7.07 5.40
N SER A 127 -3.72 8.21 6.06
CA SER A 127 -2.75 8.83 6.97
C SER A 127 -2.47 8.00 8.22
N MET A 128 -3.47 7.33 8.77
CA MET A 128 -3.31 6.47 9.95
C MET A 128 -2.48 5.22 9.61
N VAL A 129 -2.77 4.60 8.46
CA VAL A 129 -2.00 3.44 7.98
C VAL A 129 -0.55 3.84 7.68
N ALA A 130 -0.32 5.00 7.05
CA ALA A 130 1.03 5.52 6.83
C ALA A 130 1.79 5.80 8.13
N ALA A 131 1.11 6.37 9.14
CA ALA A 131 1.70 6.61 10.47
C ALA A 131 2.00 5.30 11.21
N ALA A 132 1.10 4.32 11.13
CA ALA A 132 1.31 2.98 11.68
C ALA A 132 2.47 2.26 10.99
N ALA A 133 2.64 2.41 9.68
CA ALA A 133 3.79 1.87 8.95
C ALA A 133 5.10 2.51 9.42
N ALA A 134 5.12 3.82 9.66
CA ALA A 134 6.28 4.52 10.22
C ALA A 134 6.62 4.02 11.64
N TYR A 135 5.61 3.78 12.47
CA TYR A 135 5.81 3.20 13.80
C TYR A 135 6.35 1.76 13.69
N ALA A 136 5.69 0.89 12.93
CA ALA A 136 6.13 -0.49 12.72
C ALA A 136 7.57 -0.57 12.19
N ALA A 137 7.98 0.34 11.30
CA ALA A 137 9.34 0.45 10.82
C ALA A 137 10.34 0.77 11.94
N ARG A 138 10.05 1.77 12.79
CA ARG A 138 10.90 2.11 13.93
C ARG A 138 11.00 0.97 14.95
N LEU A 139 9.91 0.24 15.19
CA LEU A 139 9.89 -0.96 16.03
C LEU A 139 10.85 -2.02 15.49
N THR A 140 10.70 -2.40 14.21
CA THR A 140 11.53 -3.45 13.61
C THR A 140 13.00 -3.04 13.48
N LEU A 141 13.27 -1.76 13.21
CA LEU A 141 14.63 -1.21 13.14
C LEU A 141 15.19 -0.84 14.53
N LYS A 142 14.47 -1.16 15.61
CA LYS A 142 14.88 -0.94 17.01
C LYS A 142 15.31 0.50 17.29
N LYS A 143 14.65 1.49 16.68
CA LYS A 143 14.93 2.91 16.91
C LYS A 143 14.36 3.34 18.26
N THR A 144 15.09 4.19 18.98
CA THR A 144 14.65 4.75 20.26
C THR A 144 14.74 6.29 20.23
N PRO A 145 13.74 7.02 20.77
CA PRO A 145 12.44 6.53 21.27
C PRO A 145 11.54 6.02 20.13
N LEU A 146 10.59 5.12 20.38
CA LEU A 146 9.80 4.49 19.31
C LEU A 146 8.85 5.48 18.61
N TRP A 147 8.08 6.24 19.38
CA TRP A 147 7.24 7.34 18.90
C TRP A 147 7.80 8.66 19.42
N THR A 148 8.16 9.58 18.51
CA THR A 148 8.80 10.86 18.85
C THR A 148 7.77 11.99 18.85
N GLU A 149 8.05 13.08 19.56
CA GLU A 149 7.26 14.32 19.45
C GLU A 149 7.18 14.83 18.01
N THR A 150 8.26 14.66 17.23
CA THR A 150 8.29 14.99 15.79
C THR A 150 7.27 14.17 14.99
N LEU A 151 7.14 12.87 15.27
CA LEU A 151 6.16 12.01 14.62
C LEU A 151 4.75 12.38 15.03
N GLU A 152 4.50 12.59 16.32
CA GLU A 152 3.20 13.03 16.81
C GLU A 152 2.79 14.37 16.20
N HIS A 153 3.72 15.34 16.13
CA HIS A 153 3.50 16.64 15.51
C HIS A 153 3.19 16.55 14.00
N HIS A 154 3.94 15.75 13.24
CA HIS A 154 3.76 15.68 11.79
C HIS A 154 2.61 14.77 11.34
N THR A 155 2.30 13.73 12.12
CA THR A 155 1.22 12.79 11.80
C THR A 155 -0.12 13.20 12.40
N GLY A 156 -0.10 13.95 13.52
CA GLY A 156 -1.28 14.30 14.30
C GLY A 156 -1.85 13.13 15.12
N PHE A 157 -1.13 12.01 15.22
CA PHE A 157 -1.58 10.83 15.95
C PHE A 157 -0.71 10.57 17.18
N THR A 158 -1.39 10.24 18.28
CA THR A 158 -0.74 9.70 19.47
C THR A 158 -0.39 8.23 19.26
N GLU A 159 0.57 7.73 20.04
CA GLU A 159 0.96 6.32 20.03
C GLU A 159 -0.25 5.39 20.22
N SER A 160 -1.12 5.70 21.20
CA SER A 160 -2.29 4.90 21.55
C SER A 160 -3.28 4.70 20.40
N GLN A 161 -3.43 5.69 19.53
CA GLN A 161 -4.34 5.65 18.38
C GLN A 161 -3.85 4.73 17.25
N LEU A 162 -2.55 4.41 17.23
CA LEU A 162 -1.93 3.61 16.17
C LEU A 162 -1.77 2.14 16.56
N MET A 163 -1.90 1.81 17.84
CA MET A 163 -1.56 0.48 18.40
C MET A 163 -2.19 -0.68 17.63
N ASP A 164 -3.49 -0.61 17.34
CA ASP A 164 -4.20 -1.70 16.65
C ASP A 164 -3.68 -1.89 15.22
N SER A 165 -3.45 -0.78 14.49
CA SER A 165 -2.92 -0.83 13.14
C SER A 165 -1.48 -1.36 13.12
N VAL A 166 -0.65 -0.96 14.09
CA VAL A 166 0.73 -1.42 14.22
C VAL A 166 0.78 -2.91 14.52
N LYS A 167 -0.07 -3.42 15.43
CA LYS A 167 -0.14 -4.87 15.74
C LYS A 167 -0.52 -5.68 14.52
N ILE A 168 -1.48 -5.21 13.72
CA ILE A 168 -1.85 -5.85 12.44
C ILE A 168 -0.64 -5.93 11.51
N LEU A 169 0.10 -4.83 11.35
CA LEU A 169 1.26 -4.77 10.46
C LEU A 169 2.43 -5.65 10.92
N VAL A 170 2.75 -5.65 12.21
CA VAL A 170 3.81 -6.50 12.78
C VAL A 170 3.45 -7.98 12.65
N THR A 171 2.18 -8.34 12.86
CA THR A 171 1.68 -9.71 12.64
C THR A 171 1.72 -10.09 11.16
N ALA A 172 1.40 -9.16 10.26
CA ALA A 172 1.52 -9.39 8.83
C ALA A 172 2.98 -9.63 8.41
N HIS A 173 3.95 -8.87 8.97
CA HIS A 173 5.37 -9.07 8.70
C HIS A 173 5.85 -10.43 9.22
N SER A 174 5.42 -10.88 10.40
CA SER A 174 5.82 -12.20 10.91
C SER A 174 5.30 -13.36 10.06
N ALA A 175 4.09 -13.23 9.50
CA ALA A 175 3.51 -14.22 8.59
C ALA A 175 4.01 -14.11 7.13
N ALA A 176 4.60 -12.97 6.74
CA ALA A 176 4.96 -12.67 5.35
C ALA A 176 5.88 -13.72 4.67
N PRO A 177 6.92 -14.28 5.32
CA PRO A 177 7.79 -15.27 4.70
C PRO A 177 7.07 -16.57 4.30
N GLU A 178 6.01 -16.93 5.04
CA GLU A 178 5.24 -18.17 4.85
C GLU A 178 3.90 -17.95 4.14
N SER A 179 3.50 -16.70 3.91
CA SER A 179 2.27 -16.33 3.22
C SER A 179 2.19 -16.91 1.80
N LYS A 180 0.98 -17.15 1.30
CA LYS A 180 0.77 -17.49 -0.11
C LYS A 180 1.01 -16.28 -1.03
N LEU A 181 0.87 -15.06 -0.51
CA LEU A 181 1.05 -13.80 -1.25
C LEU A 181 2.41 -13.18 -0.87
N LYS A 182 3.50 -13.67 -1.49
CA LYS A 182 4.88 -13.28 -1.13
C LYS A 182 5.45 -12.10 -1.91
N VAL A 183 4.75 -11.61 -2.93
CA VAL A 183 5.27 -10.60 -3.87
C VAL A 183 5.88 -9.38 -3.17
N VAL A 184 5.18 -8.82 -2.17
CA VAL A 184 5.69 -7.67 -1.39
C VAL A 184 6.92 -8.07 -0.58
N TYR A 185 6.90 -9.22 0.10
CA TYR A 185 8.03 -9.71 0.88
C TYR A 185 9.27 -9.93 0.02
N GLU A 186 9.12 -10.57 -1.14
CA GLU A 186 10.21 -10.83 -2.09
C GLU A 186 10.78 -9.53 -2.67
N LYS A 187 9.91 -8.58 -3.06
CA LYS A 187 10.32 -7.25 -3.52
C LYS A 187 11.25 -6.57 -2.51
N TYR A 188 10.82 -6.46 -1.25
CA TYR A 188 11.60 -5.81 -0.19
C TYR A 188 12.68 -6.69 0.45
N SER A 189 12.82 -7.95 0.02
CA SER A 189 13.97 -8.80 0.33
C SER A 189 15.16 -8.56 -0.60
N SER A 190 14.94 -7.86 -1.72
CA SER A 190 16.00 -7.54 -2.68
C SER A 190 17.03 -6.56 -2.11
N GLU A 191 18.28 -6.69 -2.54
CA GLU A 191 19.38 -5.79 -2.17
C GLU A 191 19.12 -4.34 -2.59
N LYS A 192 18.42 -4.13 -3.72
CA LYS A 192 18.02 -2.79 -4.19
C LYS A 192 17.19 -2.02 -3.17
N LEU A 193 16.37 -2.72 -2.37
CA LEU A 193 15.54 -2.13 -1.32
C LEU A 193 16.12 -2.39 0.09
N GLY A 194 17.42 -2.69 0.16
CA GLY A 194 18.16 -2.89 1.41
C GLY A 194 17.80 -4.18 2.17
N GLY A 195 17.05 -5.10 1.56
CA GLY A 195 16.63 -6.35 2.19
C GLY A 195 15.81 -6.14 3.47
N VAL A 196 15.09 -5.01 3.59
CA VAL A 196 14.39 -4.61 4.82
C VAL A 196 13.35 -5.62 5.29
N ALA A 197 12.74 -6.37 4.37
CA ALA A 197 11.78 -7.43 4.70
C ALA A 197 12.43 -8.58 5.51
N LEU A 198 13.74 -8.80 5.35
CA LEU A 198 14.52 -9.84 6.05
C LEU A 198 14.85 -9.46 7.50
N ARG A 199 14.55 -8.22 7.93
CA ARG A 199 14.70 -7.82 9.33
C ARG A 199 13.77 -8.66 10.22
N PRO A 200 14.19 -9.05 11.43
CA PRO A 200 13.37 -9.86 12.32
C PRO A 200 12.11 -9.08 12.73
N PRO A 201 10.90 -9.64 12.54
CA PRO A 201 9.66 -8.97 12.90
C PRO A 201 9.60 -8.63 14.39
N ALA A 202 9.04 -7.47 14.73
CA ALA A 202 8.94 -6.96 16.11
C ALA A 202 7.84 -7.67 16.96
N ILE A 203 7.77 -9.00 16.94
CA ILE A 203 6.69 -9.80 17.55
C ILE A 203 6.50 -9.59 19.06
N ASP A 204 7.54 -9.16 19.77
CA ASP A 204 7.47 -8.89 21.21
C ASP A 204 6.53 -7.71 21.53
N PHE A 205 6.27 -6.83 20.57
CA PHE A 205 5.31 -5.75 20.70
C PHE A 205 3.84 -6.21 20.69
N CYS A 206 3.56 -7.40 20.15
CA CYS A 206 2.21 -7.95 20.05
C CYS A 206 1.80 -8.78 21.28
N LYS A 207 2.71 -9.02 22.22
CA LYS A 207 2.45 -9.73 23.49
C LYS A 207 1.88 -8.78 24.53
#